data_AF-A0A941ISE6-F1
#
_entry.id   AF-A0A941ISE6-F1
#
_cell.length_a   1.000
_cell.length_b   1.000
_cell.length_c   1.000
_cell.angle_alpha   90.00
_cell.angle_beta   90.00
_cell.angle_gamma   90.00
#
_symmetry.space_group_name_H-M   'P 1'
#
loop_
_entity.id
_entity.type
_entity.pdbx_description
1 polymer ?
#
loop_
_entity_poly.entity_id
_entity_poly.type
_entity_poly.pdbx_seq_one_letter_code
_entity_poly.pdbx_strand_id
1 'polypeptide(L)'
;MTISAPPAHSAPDSGARRTRFTRRFALAAAVAGPLAAGMCVGSPAHADSGGWVEQGVPAGAANILAVASVGPHTLWATGFTMSDAGGGVSFKPLVLARDSSQGTWTPVQTPAISGSSRANAISAAGPDDVWVTGDGIGTPGAASVLTEHWDGTAWTEIDVPLPSGENTAGELLGVATIGPDDAWAVGNGQSGGSISALIEHWNGASWQAAALPAAIASGVVLNAVTAEGPHDLWAAGVDYDTDEPILLHGDGTTWQQVALPGAGVTGAYGQYGELNALVADGAGGVYVVGAAYLTSDDPGHALVEHWDGRAWQTHLPEPSGNALLLGAALTPQGLAVVGYDPSGTQPNPYGEILQGGTWQSLNLPDVGSGGTDPSAALSTCDGLVVVGGYDVANDEQDTFPLVLQGQPIL
;
A
#
# COMPACT_ATOMS: atom_id res chain seq x y z
N MET A 1 6.56 -35.59 18.93
CA MET A 1 8.00 -35.41 18.63
C MET A 1 8.12 -34.01 18.06
N THR A 2 8.47 -33.06 18.93
CA THR A 2 8.58 -31.63 18.64
C THR A 2 9.87 -31.38 17.87
N ILE A 3 9.79 -30.72 16.71
CA ILE A 3 10.95 -30.43 15.86
C ILE A 3 11.23 -28.93 15.94
N SER A 4 12.41 -28.59 16.46
CA SER A 4 12.97 -27.24 16.61
C SER A 4 13.30 -26.59 15.26
N ALA A 5 13.17 -25.26 15.21
CA ALA A 5 13.73 -24.40 14.17
C ALA A 5 15.27 -24.39 14.19
N PRO A 6 15.96 -24.20 13.03
CA PRO A 6 17.41 -24.06 12.95
C PRO A 6 17.88 -22.60 13.26
N PRO A 7 19.18 -22.38 13.56
CA PRO A 7 19.65 -21.17 14.24
C PRO A 7 19.91 -19.99 13.28
N ALA A 8 19.65 -18.78 13.79
CA ALA A 8 20.04 -17.52 13.18
C ALA A 8 21.56 -17.35 13.11
N HIS A 9 22.06 -16.78 12.01
CA HIS A 9 23.45 -16.38 11.88
C HIS A 9 23.80 -15.27 12.90
N SER A 10 24.84 -15.52 13.68
CA SER A 10 25.36 -14.64 14.73
C SER A 10 26.21 -13.50 14.17
N ALA A 11 25.82 -12.26 14.47
CA ALA A 11 26.69 -11.07 14.50
C ALA A 11 26.90 -10.64 15.98
N PRO A 12 28.00 -9.93 16.32
CA PRO A 12 28.52 -9.87 17.69
C PRO A 12 27.72 -8.94 18.62
N ASP A 13 27.73 -9.33 19.90
CA ASP A 13 27.08 -8.70 21.05
C ASP A 13 27.14 -7.16 21.12
N SER A 14 25.98 -6.53 21.23
CA SER A 14 25.78 -5.32 22.03
C SER A 14 24.37 -5.32 22.60
N GLY A 15 24.27 -5.28 23.93
CA GLY A 15 23.03 -5.48 24.67
C GLY A 15 21.93 -4.45 24.40
N ALA A 16 20.71 -4.91 24.68
CA ALA A 16 19.45 -4.16 24.73
C ALA A 16 18.78 -3.80 23.38
N ARG A 17 18.48 -4.81 22.54
CA ARG A 17 17.36 -4.69 21.59
C ARG A 17 16.05 -5.09 22.29
N ARG A 18 15.20 -4.10 22.58
CA ARG A 18 13.76 -4.34 22.73
C ARG A 18 13.28 -4.97 21.43
N THR A 19 12.76 -6.19 21.50
CA THR A 19 12.03 -6.84 20.41
C THR A 19 10.81 -5.98 20.07
N ARG A 20 10.97 -5.03 19.14
CA ARG A 20 9.84 -4.42 18.44
C ARG A 20 9.39 -5.46 17.42
N PHE A 21 8.22 -6.06 17.63
CA PHE A 21 7.50 -6.74 16.57
C PHE A 21 7.17 -5.67 15.52
N THR A 22 7.83 -5.70 14.36
CA THR A 22 7.40 -4.88 13.22
C THR A 22 6.04 -5.44 12.79
N ARG A 23 4.95 -4.74 13.10
CA ARG A 23 3.63 -5.02 12.52
C ARG A 23 3.79 -4.80 11.01
N ARG A 24 3.74 -5.87 10.22
CA ARG A 24 3.82 -5.81 8.76
C ARG A 24 2.43 -5.48 8.23
N PHE A 25 2.24 -4.24 7.81
CA PHE A 25 1.04 -3.82 7.10
C PHE A 25 1.24 -4.07 5.61
N ALA A 26 0.19 -4.58 4.97
CA ALA A 26 0.09 -4.61 3.53
C ALA A 26 -0.46 -3.26 3.03
N LEU A 27 0.07 -2.76 1.92
CA LEU A 27 0.01 -1.34 1.56
C LEU A 27 -0.78 -1.12 0.26
N ALA A 28 -1.48 0.01 0.17
CA ALA A 28 -2.14 0.41 -1.07
C ALA A 28 -1.19 1.18 -1.97
N ALA A 29 -1.08 0.75 -3.22
CA ALA A 29 -0.77 1.68 -4.29
C ALA A 29 -2.01 2.55 -4.58
N ALA A 30 -1.87 3.87 -4.52
CA ALA A 30 -2.86 4.77 -5.11
C ALA A 30 -2.61 4.82 -6.61
N VAL A 31 -3.39 4.06 -7.37
CA VAL A 31 -3.36 4.13 -8.83
C VAL A 31 -4.13 5.37 -9.26
N ALA A 32 -3.39 6.43 -9.61
CA ALA A 32 -3.90 7.46 -10.50
C ALA A 32 -3.86 6.91 -11.92
N GLY A 33 -4.79 6.02 -12.26
CA GLY A 33 -4.99 5.62 -13.64
C GLY A 33 -5.33 6.86 -14.49
N PRO A 34 -4.99 6.90 -15.78
CA PRO A 34 -5.23 8.06 -16.66
C PRO A 34 -6.71 8.42 -16.87
N LEU A 35 -7.65 7.78 -16.16
CA LEU A 35 -9.07 8.09 -16.20
C LEU A 35 -9.47 9.31 -15.35
N ALA A 36 -8.60 9.86 -14.49
CA ALA A 36 -8.97 10.94 -13.58
C ALA A 36 -8.94 12.36 -14.19
N ALA A 37 -8.40 12.57 -15.39
CA ALA A 37 -8.29 13.93 -15.95
C ALA A 37 -9.62 14.51 -16.51
N GLY A 38 -10.72 13.76 -16.49
CA GLY A 38 -11.93 14.14 -17.23
C GLY A 38 -13.31 13.97 -16.56
N MET A 39 -13.43 13.45 -15.33
CA MET A 39 -14.75 13.03 -14.82
C MET A 39 -15.43 13.96 -13.81
N CYS A 40 -14.74 14.94 -13.23
CA CYS A 40 -15.44 15.94 -12.41
C CYS A 40 -15.89 17.12 -13.29
N VAL A 41 -17.15 17.13 -13.73
CA VAL A 41 -17.79 18.26 -14.45
C VAL A 41 -18.29 19.35 -13.47
N GLY A 42 -18.01 19.20 -12.17
CA GLY A 42 -18.26 20.19 -11.12
C GLY A 42 -16.96 20.78 -10.60
N SER A 43 -17.04 21.96 -9.97
CA SER A 43 -15.91 22.55 -9.25
C SER A 43 -15.30 21.49 -8.31
N PRO A 44 -13.99 21.21 -8.39
CA PRO A 44 -13.37 20.22 -7.53
C PRO A 44 -13.55 20.63 -6.09
N ALA A 45 -14.13 19.73 -5.33
CA ALA A 45 -14.55 19.92 -3.97
C ALA A 45 -13.28 19.81 -3.06
N HIS A 46 -12.98 20.82 -2.25
CA HIS A 46 -11.67 20.98 -1.59
C HIS A 46 -11.58 20.27 -0.22
N ALA A 47 -10.66 19.32 -0.03
CA ALA A 47 -10.37 18.81 1.32
C ALA A 47 -9.65 19.91 2.14
N ASP A 48 -10.32 20.38 3.19
CA ASP A 48 -9.78 21.35 4.14
C ASP A 48 -9.06 20.64 5.30
N SER A 49 -8.14 21.36 5.95
CA SER A 49 -7.47 20.95 7.19
C SER A 49 -8.43 20.92 8.40
N GLY A 50 -9.67 20.44 8.31
CA GLY A 50 -10.57 20.52 9.48
C GLY A 50 -11.97 19.94 9.41
N GLY A 51 -12.42 19.40 8.27
CA GLY A 51 -13.73 18.77 8.16
C GLY A 51 -13.61 17.29 7.80
N TRP A 52 -13.48 16.40 8.79
CA TRP A 52 -13.46 14.95 8.56
C TRP A 52 -14.73 14.29 9.09
N VAL A 53 -15.29 13.39 8.28
CA VAL A 53 -16.41 12.54 8.69
C VAL A 53 -15.95 11.09 8.65
N GLU A 54 -15.97 10.44 9.80
CA GLU A 54 -15.81 8.99 9.89
C GLU A 54 -17.03 8.31 9.29
N GLN A 55 -16.79 7.36 8.38
CA GLN A 55 -17.83 6.59 7.72
C GLN A 55 -17.92 5.21 8.36
N GLY A 56 -19.11 4.85 8.83
CA GLY A 56 -19.37 3.51 9.34
C GLY A 56 -19.23 2.44 8.25
N VAL A 57 -18.53 1.37 8.59
CA VAL A 57 -18.29 0.22 7.72
C VAL A 57 -19.00 -1.00 8.30
N PRO A 58 -19.68 -1.84 7.49
CA PRO A 58 -20.35 -3.05 7.97
C PRO A 58 -19.37 -4.22 8.19
N ALA A 59 -18.28 -3.97 8.92
CA ALA A 59 -17.29 -4.96 9.32
C ALA A 59 -17.00 -4.85 10.83
N GLY A 60 -16.75 -6.00 11.47
CA GLY A 60 -16.35 -6.05 12.88
C GLY A 60 -14.86 -5.72 13.03
N ALA A 61 -14.10 -6.58 13.70
CA ALA A 61 -12.65 -6.47 13.74
C ALA A 61 -12.06 -6.63 12.32
N ALA A 62 -11.55 -5.55 11.75
CA ALA A 62 -11.09 -5.47 10.38
C ALA A 62 -10.07 -4.34 10.18
N ASN A 63 -9.22 -4.50 9.17
CA ASN A 63 -8.38 -3.42 8.64
C ASN A 63 -8.78 -3.14 7.21
N ILE A 64 -8.83 -1.88 6.84
CA ILE A 64 -8.91 -1.45 5.45
C ILE A 64 -7.52 -1.01 5.02
N LEU A 65 -7.01 -1.64 3.97
CA LEU A 65 -5.63 -1.44 3.52
C LEU A 65 -5.57 -0.55 2.28
N ALA A 66 -6.53 -0.68 1.37
CA ALA A 66 -6.53 0.03 0.10
C ALA A 66 -7.93 0.47 -0.33
N VAL A 67 -7.98 1.49 -1.18
CA VAL A 67 -9.21 2.06 -1.72
C VAL A 67 -8.97 2.52 -3.17
N ALA A 68 -9.93 2.25 -4.06
CA ALA A 68 -9.88 2.63 -5.46
C ALA A 68 -11.23 3.19 -5.93
N SER A 69 -11.15 4.07 -6.92
CA SER A 69 -12.33 4.50 -7.68
C SER A 69 -12.65 3.44 -8.73
N VAL A 70 -13.84 2.86 -8.64
CA VAL A 70 -14.35 1.85 -9.59
C VAL A 70 -15.28 2.51 -10.62
N GLY A 71 -15.81 3.69 -10.29
CA GLY A 71 -16.57 4.53 -11.20
C GLY A 71 -16.73 5.95 -10.64
N PRO A 72 -17.39 6.87 -11.36
CA PRO A 72 -17.50 8.28 -10.98
C PRO A 72 -18.09 8.53 -9.58
N HIS A 73 -18.90 7.60 -9.09
CA HIS A 73 -19.60 7.68 -7.81
C HIS A 73 -19.41 6.43 -6.95
N THR A 74 -18.53 5.52 -7.37
CA THR A 74 -18.40 4.21 -6.75
C THR A 74 -16.96 3.98 -6.33
N LEU A 75 -16.76 3.83 -5.02
CA LEU A 75 -15.48 3.51 -4.42
C LEU A 75 -15.52 2.08 -3.91
N TRP A 76 -14.46 1.32 -4.16
CA TRP A 76 -14.24 0.05 -3.49
C TRP A 76 -13.04 0.15 -2.56
N ALA A 77 -13.15 -0.51 -1.41
CA ALA A 77 -12.09 -0.61 -0.43
C ALA A 77 -11.83 -2.08 -0.11
N THR A 78 -10.58 -2.43 0.10
CA THR A 78 -10.17 -3.80 0.39
C THR A 78 -9.33 -3.88 1.65
N GLY A 79 -9.33 -5.05 2.26
CA GLY A 79 -8.58 -5.34 3.47
C GLY A 79 -8.90 -6.75 3.97
N PHE A 80 -8.99 -6.89 5.29
CA PHE A 80 -9.30 -8.18 5.89
C PHE A 80 -10.03 -8.06 7.21
N THR A 81 -10.85 -9.07 7.51
CA THR A 81 -11.41 -9.29 8.85
C THR A 81 -10.54 -10.28 9.62
N MET A 82 -10.53 -10.15 10.94
CA MET A 82 -9.78 -11.04 11.83
C MET A 82 -10.75 -11.88 12.65
N SER A 83 -10.36 -13.13 12.93
CA SER A 83 -11.04 -13.95 13.92
C SER A 83 -10.06 -14.82 14.70
N ASP A 84 -10.18 -14.79 16.02
CA ASP A 84 -9.50 -15.70 16.93
C ASP A 84 -10.51 -16.74 17.46
N ALA A 85 -10.31 -18.00 17.05
CA ALA A 85 -11.13 -19.13 17.49
C ALA A 85 -10.42 -19.98 18.57
N GLY A 86 -9.40 -19.44 19.24
CA GLY A 86 -8.60 -20.15 20.26
C GLY A 86 -7.58 -21.13 19.68
N GLY A 87 -7.44 -21.18 18.35
CA GLY A 87 -6.45 -21.96 17.60
C GLY A 87 -5.41 -21.12 16.86
N GLY A 88 -5.43 -19.79 17.05
CA GLY A 88 -4.65 -18.81 16.30
C GLY A 88 -5.55 -17.80 15.57
N VAL A 89 -4.96 -16.64 15.24
CA VAL A 89 -5.62 -15.61 14.44
C VAL A 89 -5.74 -16.07 12.99
N SER A 90 -6.93 -15.92 12.41
CA SER A 90 -7.19 -16.15 10.99
C SER A 90 -7.74 -14.90 10.35
N PHE A 91 -7.39 -14.70 9.08
CA PHE A 91 -7.74 -13.55 8.28
C PHE A 91 -8.69 -13.97 7.15
N LYS A 92 -9.66 -13.12 6.84
CA LYS A 92 -10.50 -13.29 5.64
C LYS A 92 -10.49 -12.01 4.83
N PRO A 93 -10.29 -12.09 3.50
CA PRO A 93 -10.41 -10.93 2.63
C PRO A 93 -11.75 -10.23 2.81
N LEU A 94 -11.70 -8.91 2.71
CA LEU A 94 -12.85 -8.03 2.80
C LEU A 94 -12.82 -7.09 1.62
N VAL A 95 -13.89 -7.07 0.83
CA VAL A 95 -14.13 -6.05 -0.20
C VAL A 95 -15.42 -5.32 0.15
N LEU A 96 -15.38 -4.00 0.12
CA LEU A 96 -16.49 -3.11 0.43
C LEU A 96 -16.71 -2.17 -0.73
N ALA A 97 -17.97 -1.89 -1.06
CA ALA A 97 -18.36 -0.91 -2.05
C ALA A 97 -19.17 0.21 -1.40
N ARG A 98 -18.92 1.45 -1.83
CA ARG A 98 -19.72 2.62 -1.49
C ARG A 98 -20.09 3.37 -2.75
N ASP A 99 -21.39 3.58 -2.92
CA ASP A 99 -21.94 4.49 -3.92
C ASP A 99 -22.28 5.83 -3.25
N SER A 100 -21.84 6.95 -3.83
CA SER A 100 -22.07 8.28 -3.24
C SER A 100 -23.56 8.65 -3.17
N SER A 101 -24.42 8.05 -4.01
CA SER A 101 -25.88 8.24 -3.94
C SER A 101 -26.53 7.56 -2.74
N GLN A 102 -25.94 6.46 -2.26
CA GLN A 102 -26.43 5.71 -1.09
C GLN A 102 -25.75 6.18 0.20
N GLY A 103 -24.49 6.60 0.10
CA GLY A 103 -23.70 7.15 1.20
C GLY A 103 -23.16 6.12 2.19
N THR A 104 -23.50 4.83 2.04
CA THR A 104 -23.11 3.75 2.96
C THR A 104 -22.22 2.71 2.29
N TRP A 105 -21.26 2.18 3.06
CA TRP A 105 -20.46 1.02 2.64
C TRP A 105 -21.28 -0.27 2.74
N THR A 106 -21.07 -1.17 1.78
CA THR A 106 -21.73 -2.48 1.71
C THR A 106 -20.70 -3.56 1.33
N PRO A 107 -20.77 -4.78 1.90
CA PRO A 107 -19.87 -5.86 1.49
C PRO A 107 -20.10 -6.26 0.04
N VAL A 108 -19.02 -6.46 -0.69
CA VAL A 108 -19.02 -7.09 -2.01
C VAL A 108 -18.75 -8.59 -1.80
N GLN A 109 -19.54 -9.44 -2.45
CA GLN A 109 -19.36 -10.88 -2.36
C GLN A 109 -18.15 -11.31 -3.21
N THR A 110 -17.10 -11.79 -2.55
CA THR A 110 -15.93 -12.38 -3.21
C THR A 110 -16.01 -13.91 -3.25
N PRO A 111 -15.18 -14.59 -4.07
CA PRO A 111 -15.07 -16.04 -4.09
C PRO A 111 -14.75 -16.62 -2.70
N ALA A 112 -15.26 -17.83 -2.45
CA ALA A 112 -14.95 -18.53 -1.21
C ALA A 112 -13.59 -19.19 -1.33
N ILE A 113 -12.56 -18.53 -0.82
CA ILE A 113 -11.21 -19.09 -0.75
C ILE A 113 -11.04 -20.02 0.46
N SER A 114 -10.21 -21.05 0.29
CA SER A 114 -9.85 -21.95 1.39
C SER A 114 -8.64 -21.41 2.14
N GLY A 115 -8.73 -21.33 3.47
CA GLY A 115 -7.61 -20.91 4.32
C GLY A 115 -7.80 -19.51 4.88
N SER A 116 -6.70 -18.93 5.36
CA SER A 116 -6.65 -17.56 5.86
C SER A 116 -6.02 -16.69 4.78
N SER A 117 -6.50 -15.49 4.52
CA SER A 117 -5.89 -14.61 3.51
C SER A 117 -6.20 -13.15 3.79
N ARG A 118 -5.38 -12.28 3.22
CA ARG A 118 -5.56 -10.83 3.26
C ARG A 118 -5.69 -10.32 1.84
N ALA A 119 -6.57 -9.33 1.64
CA ALA A 119 -6.60 -8.57 0.41
C ALA A 119 -5.88 -7.24 0.64
N ASN A 120 -4.72 -7.10 0.01
CA ASN A 120 -3.72 -6.09 0.30
C ASN A 120 -3.89 -4.85 -0.56
N ALA A 121 -4.16 -5.04 -1.85
CA ALA A 121 -4.31 -3.97 -2.81
C ALA A 121 -5.51 -4.16 -3.73
N ILE A 122 -5.98 -3.06 -4.28
CA ILE A 122 -7.07 -2.98 -5.25
C ILE A 122 -6.72 -1.98 -6.33
N SER A 123 -7.03 -2.30 -7.58
CA SER A 123 -6.93 -1.37 -8.70
C SER A 123 -8.04 -1.63 -9.71
N ALA A 124 -8.51 -0.59 -10.37
CA ALA A 124 -9.64 -0.65 -11.29
C ALA A 124 -9.34 0.15 -12.55
N ALA A 125 -9.51 -0.48 -13.72
CA ALA A 125 -9.58 0.24 -14.99
C ALA A 125 -11.01 0.73 -15.30
N GLY A 126 -12.00 0.24 -14.56
CA GLY A 126 -13.39 0.67 -14.66
C GLY A 126 -14.33 -0.20 -13.82
N PRO A 127 -15.65 -0.01 -13.97
CA PRO A 127 -16.65 -0.72 -13.18
C PRO A 127 -16.71 -2.22 -13.49
N ASP A 128 -16.17 -2.62 -14.63
CA ASP A 128 -16.19 -3.99 -15.16
C ASP A 128 -14.79 -4.62 -15.21
N ASP A 129 -13.80 -3.98 -14.59
CA ASP A 129 -12.42 -4.47 -14.56
C ASP A 129 -11.74 -4.01 -13.27
N VAL A 130 -11.81 -4.86 -12.25
CA VAL A 130 -11.21 -4.61 -10.93
C VAL A 130 -10.37 -5.80 -10.52
N TRP A 131 -9.15 -5.52 -10.11
CA TRP A 131 -8.22 -6.50 -9.55
C TRP A 131 -8.02 -6.28 -8.07
N VAL A 132 -8.05 -7.37 -7.32
CA VAL A 132 -7.66 -7.42 -5.91
C VAL A 132 -6.52 -8.41 -5.76
N THR A 133 -5.44 -8.00 -5.09
CA THR A 133 -4.28 -8.86 -4.84
C THR A 133 -3.97 -8.95 -3.36
N GLY A 134 -3.32 -10.03 -2.94
CA GLY A 134 -2.97 -10.23 -1.55
C GLY A 134 -2.14 -11.48 -1.28
N ASP A 135 -2.31 -12.05 -0.09
CA ASP A 135 -1.54 -13.20 0.37
C ASP A 135 -2.40 -14.32 0.93
N GLY A 136 -1.96 -15.55 0.69
CA GLY A 136 -2.54 -16.77 1.25
C GLY A 136 -1.77 -17.23 2.49
N ILE A 137 -2.44 -17.17 3.64
CA ILE A 137 -1.96 -17.64 4.94
C ILE A 137 -2.59 -19.01 5.24
N GLY A 138 -1.77 -20.04 5.41
CA GLY A 138 -2.22 -21.20 6.22
C GLY A 138 -2.50 -22.52 5.52
N THR A 139 -1.95 -22.78 4.34
CA THR A 139 -1.63 -24.18 3.94
C THR A 139 -0.13 -24.40 3.98
N PRO A 140 0.39 -25.05 5.03
CA PRO A 140 1.80 -25.47 5.06
C PRO A 140 2.15 -26.28 3.81
N GLY A 141 3.09 -25.78 3.01
CA GLY A 141 3.59 -26.48 1.82
C GLY A 141 2.93 -26.13 0.48
N ALA A 142 2.00 -25.16 0.44
CA ALA A 142 1.52 -24.56 -0.81
C ALA A 142 1.69 -23.04 -0.73
N ALA A 143 2.61 -22.48 -1.54
CA ALA A 143 2.64 -21.04 -1.74
C ALA A 143 1.35 -20.64 -2.44
N SER A 144 0.66 -19.66 -1.88
CA SER A 144 -0.52 -19.07 -2.51
C SER A 144 -0.50 -17.56 -2.25
N VAL A 145 -0.81 -16.82 -3.30
CA VAL A 145 -1.17 -15.41 -3.24
C VAL A 145 -2.64 -15.32 -3.59
N LEU A 146 -3.31 -14.27 -3.11
CA LEU A 146 -4.67 -13.98 -3.52
C LEU A 146 -4.60 -13.14 -4.81
N THR A 147 -5.23 -13.58 -5.90
CA THR A 147 -5.65 -12.65 -6.96
C THR A 147 -7.08 -12.93 -7.38
N GLU A 148 -7.92 -11.90 -7.30
CA GLU A 148 -9.33 -11.95 -7.68
C GLU A 148 -9.60 -10.86 -8.71
N HIS A 149 -10.33 -11.24 -9.77
CA HIS A 149 -10.71 -10.35 -10.87
C HIS A 149 -12.22 -10.22 -10.98
N TRP A 150 -12.72 -8.99 -11.04
CA TRP A 150 -14.12 -8.67 -11.30
C TRP A 150 -14.29 -8.23 -12.75
N ASP A 151 -15.16 -8.94 -13.48
CA ASP A 151 -15.42 -8.72 -14.92
C ASP A 151 -16.67 -7.85 -15.21
N GLY A 152 -17.22 -7.18 -14.19
CA GLY A 152 -18.50 -6.47 -14.27
C GLY A 152 -19.71 -7.31 -13.86
N THR A 153 -19.54 -8.62 -13.73
CA THR A 153 -20.64 -9.54 -13.40
C THR A 153 -20.30 -10.57 -12.33
N ALA A 154 -19.08 -11.07 -12.33
CA ALA A 154 -18.62 -12.10 -11.41
C ALA A 154 -17.16 -11.89 -11.02
N TRP A 155 -16.82 -12.38 -9.84
CA TRP A 155 -15.45 -12.52 -9.41
C TRP A 155 -14.88 -13.87 -9.81
N THR A 156 -13.63 -13.88 -10.25
CA THR A 156 -12.85 -15.09 -10.53
C THR A 156 -11.51 -15.03 -9.81
N GLU A 157 -11.18 -16.09 -9.07
CA GLU A 157 -9.83 -16.29 -8.53
C GLU A 157 -8.91 -16.77 -9.66
N ILE A 158 -7.75 -16.14 -9.80
CA ILE A 158 -6.79 -16.43 -10.87
C ILE A 158 -5.43 -16.73 -10.24
N ASP A 159 -4.79 -17.80 -10.69
CA ASP A 159 -3.50 -18.22 -10.17
C ASP A 159 -2.36 -17.32 -10.69
N VAL A 160 -1.34 -17.14 -9.85
CA VAL A 160 -0.07 -16.49 -10.17
C VAL A 160 1.06 -17.52 -10.14
N PRO A 161 1.98 -17.51 -11.11
CA PRO A 161 3.13 -18.41 -11.09
C PRO A 161 4.11 -18.03 -9.97
N LEU A 162 4.06 -18.74 -8.84
CA LEU A 162 4.99 -18.52 -7.73
C LEU A 162 6.30 -19.33 -7.87
N PRO A 163 7.41 -18.86 -7.28
CA PRO A 163 8.66 -19.62 -7.22
C PRO A 163 8.43 -21.02 -6.62
N SER A 164 8.94 -22.05 -7.30
CA SER A 164 8.90 -23.43 -6.81
C SER A 164 10.02 -23.72 -5.82
N GLY A 165 9.79 -24.57 -4.82
CA GLY A 165 10.81 -24.97 -3.86
C GLY A 165 10.23 -25.51 -2.55
N GLU A 166 11.11 -25.76 -1.57
CA GLU A 166 10.67 -26.10 -0.21
C GLU A 166 10.30 -24.84 0.56
N ASN A 167 9.25 -24.94 1.39
CA ASN A 167 8.76 -23.85 2.25
C ASN A 167 8.46 -22.55 1.48
N THR A 168 7.81 -22.69 0.33
CA THR A 168 7.48 -21.54 -0.51
C THR A 168 6.31 -20.76 0.06
N ALA A 169 6.42 -19.44 0.03
CA ALA A 169 5.34 -18.49 0.33
C ALA A 169 5.39 -17.33 -0.66
N GLY A 170 4.32 -16.56 -0.74
CA GLY A 170 4.28 -15.35 -1.55
C GLY A 170 3.27 -14.37 -0.99
N GLU A 171 3.49 -13.09 -1.27
CA GLU A 171 2.55 -12.01 -1.01
C GLU A 171 2.59 -11.04 -2.18
N LEU A 172 1.42 -10.59 -2.62
CA LEU A 172 1.27 -9.46 -3.53
C LEU A 172 0.79 -8.27 -2.71
N LEU A 173 1.56 -7.20 -2.73
CA LEU A 173 1.37 -6.00 -1.92
C LEU A 173 0.81 -4.85 -2.75
N GLY A 174 1.10 -4.78 -4.05
CA GLY A 174 0.57 -3.73 -4.93
C GLY A 174 -0.02 -4.31 -6.21
N VAL A 175 -0.99 -3.59 -6.79
CA VAL A 175 -1.53 -3.86 -8.13
C VAL A 175 -1.84 -2.56 -8.86
N ALA A 176 -1.53 -2.51 -10.16
CA ALA A 176 -1.85 -1.42 -11.06
C ALA A 176 -2.49 -1.94 -12.34
N THR A 177 -3.73 -1.53 -12.61
CA THR A 177 -4.46 -1.86 -13.84
C THR A 177 -4.32 -0.73 -14.85
N ILE A 178 -3.80 -1.04 -16.04
CA ILE A 178 -3.74 -0.13 -17.18
C ILE A 178 -4.99 -0.32 -18.06
N GLY A 179 -5.48 -1.56 -18.14
CA GLY A 179 -6.71 -1.94 -18.83
C GLY A 179 -7.05 -3.42 -18.62
N PRO A 180 -8.11 -3.93 -19.27
CA PRO A 180 -8.62 -5.29 -19.05
C PRO A 180 -7.62 -6.40 -19.40
N ASP A 181 -6.68 -6.09 -20.30
CA ASP A 181 -5.66 -7.02 -20.76
C ASP A 181 -4.25 -6.65 -20.28
N ASP A 182 -4.12 -5.68 -19.38
CA ASP A 182 -2.83 -5.17 -18.93
C ASP A 182 -2.91 -4.69 -17.48
N ALA A 183 -2.42 -5.53 -16.57
CA ALA A 183 -2.29 -5.21 -15.16
C ALA A 183 -0.98 -5.75 -14.60
N TRP A 184 -0.43 -5.08 -13.60
CA TRP A 184 0.84 -5.42 -12.98
C TRP A 184 0.66 -5.57 -11.49
N ALA A 185 1.13 -6.67 -10.92
CA ALA A 185 1.13 -6.90 -9.47
C ALA A 185 2.56 -7.06 -8.97
N VAL A 186 2.83 -6.55 -7.77
CA VAL A 186 4.16 -6.62 -7.16
C VAL A 186 4.11 -7.09 -5.73
N GLY A 187 5.22 -7.65 -5.26
CA GLY A 187 5.34 -8.17 -3.91
C GLY A 187 6.64 -8.94 -3.74
N ASN A 188 6.57 -10.05 -3.02
CA ASN A 188 7.71 -10.94 -2.84
C ASN A 188 7.30 -12.41 -2.71
N GLY A 189 8.23 -13.25 -3.11
CA GLY A 189 8.21 -14.69 -2.92
C GLY A 189 9.26 -15.09 -1.91
N GLN A 190 9.01 -16.18 -1.21
CA GLN A 190 9.98 -16.82 -0.36
C GLN A 190 10.18 -18.27 -0.83
N SER A 191 11.43 -18.72 -0.90
CA SER A 191 11.77 -20.12 -1.20
C SER A 191 13.08 -20.49 -0.51
N GLY A 192 13.10 -21.64 0.19
CA GLY A 192 14.31 -22.09 0.88
C GLY A 192 14.86 -21.13 1.94
N GLY A 193 14.01 -20.23 2.46
CA GLY A 193 14.39 -19.19 3.42
C GLY A 193 14.86 -17.88 2.80
N SER A 194 15.01 -17.81 1.47
CA SER A 194 15.38 -16.58 0.75
C SER A 194 14.14 -15.83 0.27
N ILE A 195 14.15 -14.51 0.41
CA ILE A 195 13.13 -13.59 -0.12
C ILE A 195 13.58 -13.07 -1.49
N SER A 196 12.66 -12.95 -2.43
CA SER A 196 12.89 -12.32 -3.72
C SER A 196 11.69 -11.51 -4.20
N ALA A 197 11.95 -10.43 -4.93
CA ALA A 197 10.91 -9.62 -5.56
C ALA A 197 10.01 -10.46 -6.49
N LEU A 198 8.72 -10.16 -6.47
CA LEU A 198 7.76 -10.61 -7.48
C LEU A 198 7.25 -9.41 -8.27
N ILE A 199 7.25 -9.55 -9.59
CA ILE A 199 6.53 -8.68 -10.51
C ILE A 199 5.80 -9.59 -11.49
N GLU A 200 4.48 -9.48 -11.52
CA GLU A 200 3.59 -10.30 -12.31
C GLU A 200 2.83 -9.41 -13.29
N HIS A 201 2.74 -9.86 -14.54
CA HIS A 201 2.04 -9.17 -15.63
C HIS A 201 0.83 -9.97 -16.10
N TRP A 202 -0.35 -9.36 -16.01
CA TRP A 202 -1.56 -9.86 -16.63
C TRP A 202 -1.59 -9.44 -18.09
N ASN A 203 -1.73 -10.42 -18.99
CA ASN A 203 -1.70 -10.21 -20.43
C ASN A 203 -3.08 -10.38 -21.11
N GLY A 204 -4.17 -10.31 -20.36
CA GLY A 204 -5.54 -10.60 -20.83
C GLY A 204 -5.96 -12.06 -20.76
N ALA A 205 -5.07 -12.98 -20.38
CA ALA A 205 -5.40 -14.40 -20.25
C ALA A 205 -4.81 -15.08 -19.01
N SER A 206 -3.61 -14.71 -18.60
CA SER A 206 -2.92 -15.31 -17.45
C SER A 206 -1.89 -14.34 -16.88
N TRP A 207 -1.65 -14.40 -15.56
CA TRP A 207 -0.48 -13.78 -14.96
C TRP A 207 0.81 -14.46 -15.43
N GLN A 208 1.84 -13.65 -15.69
CA GLN A 208 3.18 -14.10 -16.07
C GLN A 208 4.24 -13.35 -15.28
N ALA A 209 5.20 -14.09 -14.74
CA ALA A 209 6.35 -13.49 -14.06
C ALA A 209 7.14 -12.61 -15.05
N ALA A 210 7.30 -11.35 -14.69
CA ALA A 210 8.11 -10.41 -15.45
C ALA A 210 9.59 -10.63 -15.15
N ALA A 211 10.43 -10.47 -16.18
CA ALA A 211 11.86 -10.67 -16.04
C ALA A 211 12.48 -9.54 -15.20
N LEU A 212 13.11 -9.91 -14.08
CA LEU A 212 13.95 -9.04 -13.27
C LEU A 212 15.43 -9.41 -13.44
N PRO A 213 16.34 -8.44 -13.62
CA PRO A 213 17.77 -8.67 -13.48
C PRO A 213 18.09 -9.36 -12.15
N ALA A 214 18.88 -10.43 -12.17
CA ALA A 214 19.20 -11.20 -10.95
C ALA A 214 19.86 -10.34 -9.85
N ALA A 215 20.53 -9.25 -10.24
CA ALA A 215 21.16 -8.31 -9.32
C ALA A 215 20.17 -7.49 -8.47
N ILE A 216 18.88 -7.44 -8.85
CA ILE A 216 17.85 -6.64 -8.18
C ILE A 216 16.70 -7.50 -7.61
N ALA A 217 16.80 -8.83 -7.71
CA ALA A 217 15.72 -9.73 -7.34
C ALA A 217 15.84 -10.27 -5.91
N SER A 218 17.05 -10.56 -5.43
CA SER A 218 17.29 -11.15 -4.10
C SER A 218 17.12 -10.12 -2.99
N GLY A 219 16.55 -10.50 -1.85
CA GLY A 219 16.43 -9.64 -0.67
C GLY A 219 15.37 -8.54 -0.77
N VAL A 220 14.75 -8.39 -1.95
CA VAL A 220 13.83 -7.29 -2.26
C VAL A 220 12.38 -7.65 -1.96
N VAL A 221 11.67 -6.69 -1.35
CA VAL A 221 10.22 -6.66 -1.24
C VAL A 221 9.71 -5.41 -1.95
N LEU A 222 8.74 -5.58 -2.85
CA LEU A 222 8.08 -4.48 -3.54
C LEU A 222 6.71 -4.22 -2.91
N ASN A 223 6.53 -3.04 -2.34
CA ASN A 223 5.32 -2.64 -1.61
C ASN A 223 4.25 -2.03 -2.53
N ALA A 224 4.66 -1.30 -3.58
CA ALA A 224 3.76 -0.54 -4.42
C ALA A 224 4.15 -0.61 -5.90
N VAL A 225 3.15 -0.53 -6.78
CA VAL A 225 3.31 -0.37 -8.23
C VAL A 225 2.31 0.66 -8.75
N THR A 226 2.74 1.50 -9.68
CA THR A 226 1.87 2.42 -10.41
C THR A 226 2.25 2.45 -11.88
N ALA A 227 1.33 2.90 -12.73
CA ALA A 227 1.53 2.98 -14.17
C ALA A 227 0.93 4.28 -14.70
N GLU A 228 1.72 5.05 -15.46
CA GLU A 228 1.20 6.13 -16.30
C GLU A 228 0.66 5.61 -17.64
N GLY A 229 1.18 4.46 -18.05
CA GLY A 229 0.77 3.75 -19.26
C GLY A 229 1.53 2.43 -19.42
N PRO A 230 1.34 1.72 -20.54
CA PRO A 230 1.93 0.39 -20.76
C PRO A 230 3.46 0.38 -20.90
N HIS A 231 4.09 1.57 -20.99
CA HIS A 231 5.53 1.72 -21.15
C HIS A 231 6.17 2.61 -20.09
N ASP A 232 5.42 2.93 -19.04
CA ASP A 232 5.89 3.78 -17.96
C ASP A 232 5.29 3.29 -16.65
N LEU A 233 6.00 2.34 -16.05
CA LEU A 233 5.64 1.66 -14.82
C LEU A 233 6.69 1.94 -13.76
N TRP A 234 6.25 2.08 -12.52
CA TRP A 234 7.13 2.26 -11.38
C TRP A 234 6.75 1.26 -10.30
N ALA A 235 7.75 0.61 -9.70
CA ALA A 235 7.58 -0.28 -8.57
C ALA A 235 8.56 0.09 -7.46
N ALA A 236 8.13 0.04 -6.20
CA ALA A 236 8.86 0.59 -5.09
C ALA A 236 8.77 -0.30 -3.85
N GLY A 237 9.82 -0.31 -3.04
CA GLY A 237 9.85 -1.06 -1.79
C GLY A 237 11.16 -0.94 -1.04
N VAL A 238 11.66 -2.06 -0.54
CA VAL A 238 12.89 -2.15 0.28
C VAL A 238 13.75 -3.33 -0.16
N ASP A 239 15.07 -3.15 -0.12
CA ASP A 239 16.06 -4.21 -0.20
C ASP A 239 16.57 -4.55 1.21
N TYR A 240 16.20 -5.72 1.73
CA TYR A 240 16.59 -6.16 3.07
C TYR A 240 18.05 -6.65 3.17
N ASP A 241 18.74 -6.85 2.05
CA ASP A 241 20.17 -7.17 2.10
C ASP A 241 21.01 -5.90 2.34
N THR A 242 20.49 -4.73 1.95
CA THR A 242 21.16 -3.43 2.06
C THR A 242 20.48 -2.47 3.05
N ASP A 243 19.26 -2.77 3.49
CA ASP A 243 18.37 -1.89 4.25
C ASP A 243 18.05 -0.57 3.51
N GLU A 244 18.14 -0.55 2.17
CA GLU A 244 17.93 0.64 1.35
C GLU A 244 16.55 0.62 0.64
N PRO A 245 15.94 1.80 0.41
CA PRO A 245 14.77 1.90 -0.44
C PRO A 245 15.13 1.55 -1.88
N ILE A 246 14.27 0.77 -2.53
CA ILE A 246 14.46 0.37 -3.93
C ILE A 246 13.32 0.88 -4.80
N LEU A 247 13.68 1.53 -5.91
CA LEU A 247 12.76 2.00 -6.94
C LEU A 247 13.14 1.36 -8.28
N LEU A 248 12.15 0.78 -8.95
CA LEU A 248 12.27 0.17 -10.26
C LEU A 248 11.43 0.95 -11.26
N HIS A 249 11.96 1.11 -12.47
CA HIS A 249 11.24 1.65 -13.63
C HIS A 249 11.11 0.58 -14.70
N GLY A 250 9.92 0.47 -15.29
CA GLY A 250 9.56 -0.55 -16.26
C GLY A 250 9.05 0.06 -17.57
N ASP A 251 9.50 -0.48 -18.70
CA ASP A 251 9.05 -0.09 -20.05
C ASP A 251 7.93 -0.99 -20.61
N GLY A 252 7.33 -1.81 -19.75
CA GLY A 252 6.35 -2.84 -20.09
C GLY A 252 6.97 -4.18 -20.50
N THR A 253 8.30 -4.24 -20.67
CA THR A 253 9.01 -5.48 -21.04
C THR A 253 10.23 -5.75 -20.17
N THR A 254 10.91 -4.69 -19.73
CA THR A 254 12.13 -4.76 -18.92
C THR A 254 12.00 -3.84 -17.72
N TRP A 255 12.64 -4.25 -16.63
CA TRP A 255 12.71 -3.50 -15.39
C TRP A 255 14.16 -3.14 -15.07
N GLN A 256 14.38 -1.92 -14.63
CA GLN A 256 15.67 -1.42 -14.19
C GLN A 256 15.53 -0.70 -12.85
N GLN A 257 16.54 -0.85 -11.99
CA GLN A 257 16.61 -0.04 -10.77
C GLN A 257 16.97 1.40 -11.12
N VAL A 258 16.24 2.34 -10.56
CA VAL A 258 16.49 3.77 -10.67
C VAL A 258 17.10 4.25 -9.36
N ALA A 259 18.21 4.97 -9.46
CA ALA A 259 18.80 5.61 -8.30
C ALA A 259 17.89 6.73 -7.83
N LEU A 260 17.50 6.67 -6.56
CA LEU A 260 16.88 7.79 -5.89
C LEU A 260 17.95 8.85 -5.58
N PRO A 261 17.63 10.15 -5.65
CA PRO A 261 18.60 11.23 -5.51
C PRO A 261 19.23 11.28 -4.11
N GLY A 262 18.61 10.67 -3.09
CA GLY A 262 19.13 10.61 -1.71
C GLY A 262 19.43 11.98 -1.10
N ALA A 263 18.85 13.04 -1.68
CA ALA A 263 19.27 14.43 -1.50
C ALA A 263 18.18 15.22 -0.76
N GLY A 264 17.82 14.74 0.43
CA GLY A 264 16.97 15.47 1.37
C GLY A 264 17.43 15.19 2.79
N VAL A 265 17.64 13.90 3.08
CA VAL A 265 18.22 13.49 4.35
C VAL A 265 19.75 13.48 4.28
N THR A 266 20.40 13.99 5.31
CA THR A 266 21.85 14.24 5.36
C THR A 266 22.71 12.98 5.10
N GLY A 267 22.96 12.67 3.84
CA GLY A 267 23.83 11.59 3.37
C GLY A 267 23.19 10.20 3.49
N ALA A 268 22.60 9.71 2.39
CA ALA A 268 21.92 8.41 2.28
C ALA A 268 20.68 8.27 3.20
N TYR A 269 19.81 7.30 2.91
CA TYR A 269 18.55 7.01 3.61
C TYR A 269 18.70 6.58 5.08
N GLY A 270 19.84 6.88 5.70
CA GLY A 270 20.16 6.48 7.05
C GLY A 270 20.64 5.04 7.15
N GLN A 271 20.25 4.38 8.24
CA GLN A 271 20.45 2.95 8.47
C GLN A 271 19.36 2.08 7.87
N TYR A 272 18.18 2.63 7.59
CA TYR A 272 17.07 1.89 6.97
C TYR A 272 16.14 2.84 6.22
N GLY A 273 15.70 2.48 5.02
CA GLY A 273 14.64 3.20 4.32
C GLY A 273 13.76 2.26 3.50
N GLU A 274 12.50 2.64 3.34
CA GLU A 274 11.52 1.89 2.58
C GLU A 274 10.57 2.83 1.85
N LEU A 275 10.15 2.42 0.65
CA LEU A 275 9.14 3.12 -0.13
C LEU A 275 7.81 2.37 0.00
N ASN A 276 6.74 3.09 0.33
CA ASN A 276 5.46 2.49 0.71
C ASN A 276 4.35 2.77 -0.29
N ALA A 277 4.38 3.93 -0.96
CA ALA A 277 3.39 4.24 -2.00
C ALA A 277 4.00 5.04 -3.16
N LEU A 278 3.34 4.92 -4.31
CA LEU A 278 3.65 5.60 -5.55
C LEU A 278 2.40 6.29 -6.08
N VAL A 279 2.56 7.51 -6.62
CA VAL A 279 1.48 8.25 -7.26
C VAL A 279 1.98 8.78 -8.60
N ALA A 280 1.42 8.28 -9.71
CA ALA A 280 1.62 8.86 -11.02
C ALA A 280 1.17 10.34 -11.02
N ASP A 281 1.98 11.23 -11.59
CA ASP A 281 1.65 12.67 -11.62
C ASP A 281 0.78 13.07 -12.83
N GLY A 282 0.62 12.15 -13.79
CA GLY A 282 -0.19 12.32 -14.99
C GLY A 282 0.50 13.14 -16.08
N ALA A 283 1.79 13.43 -15.93
CA ALA A 283 2.60 14.26 -16.81
C ALA A 283 3.92 13.60 -17.23
N GLY A 284 4.06 12.27 -17.03
CA GLY A 284 5.27 11.48 -17.26
C GLY A 284 6.06 11.21 -15.99
N GLY A 285 5.53 11.55 -14.82
CA GLY A 285 6.26 11.60 -13.57
C GLY A 285 5.67 10.74 -12.45
N VAL A 286 6.38 10.68 -11.33
CA VAL A 286 5.97 9.88 -10.18
C VAL A 286 6.38 10.54 -8.88
N TYR A 287 5.44 10.63 -7.95
CA TYR A 287 5.72 10.85 -6.54
C TYR A 287 6.00 9.51 -5.86
N VAL A 288 7.06 9.50 -5.06
CA VAL A 288 7.49 8.37 -4.27
C VAL A 288 7.38 8.76 -2.80
N VAL A 289 6.69 7.95 -2.00
CA VAL A 289 6.52 8.22 -0.57
C VAL A 289 6.89 7.01 0.27
N GLY A 290 7.43 7.25 1.47
CA GLY A 290 7.83 6.19 2.38
C GLY A 290 8.42 6.72 3.67
N ALA A 291 9.37 5.96 4.22
CA ALA A 291 10.01 6.25 5.49
C ALA A 291 11.53 6.05 5.45
N ALA A 292 12.24 6.79 6.30
CA ALA A 292 13.67 6.64 6.52
C ALA A 292 14.02 6.72 8.02
N TYR A 293 15.06 6.00 8.43
CA TYR A 293 15.62 5.99 9.77
C TYR A 293 17.11 6.28 9.70
N LEU A 294 17.50 7.45 10.19
CA LEU A 294 18.86 8.00 10.09
C LEU A 294 19.83 7.39 11.08
N THR A 295 19.29 6.93 12.21
CA THR A 295 20.06 6.25 13.25
C THR A 295 19.22 5.13 13.87
N SER A 296 19.85 4.27 14.65
CA SER A 296 19.15 3.18 15.36
C SER A 296 18.14 3.66 16.41
N ASP A 297 18.27 4.90 16.88
CA ASP A 297 17.38 5.51 17.87
C ASP A 297 16.43 6.54 17.24
N ASP A 298 16.49 6.68 15.92
CA ASP A 298 15.60 7.57 15.18
C ASP A 298 14.16 7.05 15.25
N PRO A 299 13.18 7.86 15.66
CA PRO A 299 11.77 7.48 15.59
C PRO A 299 11.30 7.21 14.15
N GLY A 300 11.88 7.87 13.14
CA GLY A 300 11.57 7.70 11.72
C GLY A 300 11.05 8.98 11.08
N HIS A 301 11.43 9.19 9.81
CA HIS A 301 11.16 10.40 9.04
C HIS A 301 10.40 10.09 7.75
N ALA A 302 9.57 11.05 7.34
CA ALA A 302 8.92 11.01 6.05
C ALA A 302 9.96 11.05 4.92
N LEU A 303 9.79 10.19 3.93
CA LEU A 303 10.52 10.22 2.68
C LEU A 303 9.53 10.59 1.57
N VAL A 304 9.79 11.69 0.85
CA VAL A 304 9.02 12.11 -0.32
C VAL A 304 9.97 12.57 -1.41
N GLU A 305 9.86 11.96 -2.60
CA GLU A 305 10.65 12.32 -3.79
C GLU A 305 9.70 12.50 -4.98
N HIS A 306 10.06 13.33 -5.96
CA HIS A 306 9.27 13.56 -7.18
C HIS A 306 10.16 13.54 -8.41
N TRP A 307 9.85 12.63 -9.33
CA TRP A 307 10.37 12.62 -10.69
C TRP A 307 9.37 13.33 -11.60
N ASP A 308 9.75 14.39 -12.31
CA ASP A 308 8.85 15.19 -13.15
C ASP A 308 8.75 14.71 -14.62
N GLY A 309 9.19 13.48 -14.88
CA GLY A 309 9.35 12.92 -16.23
C GLY A 309 10.69 13.23 -16.88
N ARG A 310 11.53 14.06 -16.27
CA ARG A 310 12.86 14.42 -16.80
C ARG A 310 13.97 14.41 -15.76
N ALA A 311 13.66 14.83 -14.55
CA ALA A 311 14.61 14.93 -13.45
C ALA A 311 13.92 14.79 -12.10
N TRP A 312 14.70 14.32 -11.13
CA TRP A 312 14.33 14.39 -9.73
C TRP A 312 14.27 15.85 -9.26
N GLN A 313 13.20 16.22 -8.56
CA GLN A 313 13.06 17.54 -7.94
C GLN A 313 13.93 17.63 -6.70
N THR A 314 14.95 18.50 -6.71
CA THR A 314 15.94 18.61 -5.63
C THR A 314 15.59 19.61 -4.52
N HIS A 315 14.40 20.20 -4.58
CA HIS A 315 13.96 21.26 -3.67
C HIS A 315 12.54 21.03 -3.14
N LEU A 316 12.11 19.76 -3.06
CA LEU A 316 10.86 19.43 -2.39
C LEU A 316 11.03 19.73 -0.90
N PRO A 317 10.11 20.49 -0.29
CA PRO A 317 10.09 20.63 1.16
C PRO A 317 9.78 19.28 1.80
N GLU A 318 10.30 19.05 3.00
CA GLU A 318 10.02 17.83 3.77
C GLU A 318 8.74 18.00 4.59
N PRO A 319 7.93 16.93 4.74
CA PRO A 319 6.82 16.91 5.69
C PRO A 319 7.30 17.20 7.11
N SER A 320 6.44 17.79 7.93
CA SER A 320 6.83 18.23 9.26
C SER A 320 6.91 17.06 10.26
N GLY A 321 7.88 17.11 11.18
CA GLY A 321 7.97 16.15 12.30
C GLY A 321 8.46 14.75 11.93
N ASN A 322 8.14 13.79 12.80
CA ASN A 322 8.40 12.36 12.56
C ASN A 322 7.16 11.74 11.93
N ALA A 323 7.36 10.93 10.90
CA ALA A 323 6.26 10.28 10.21
C ALA A 323 6.75 9.06 9.44
N LEU A 324 5.96 7.99 9.48
CA LEU A 324 6.10 6.87 8.56
C LEU A 324 4.95 6.98 7.57
N LEU A 325 5.25 7.41 6.35
CA LEU A 325 4.23 7.58 5.31
C LEU A 325 3.89 6.24 4.70
N LEU A 326 2.59 5.92 4.65
CA LEU A 326 2.06 4.65 4.15
C LEU A 326 1.26 4.84 2.86
N GLY A 327 0.56 5.96 2.72
CA GLY A 327 -0.27 6.25 1.57
C GLY A 327 -0.11 7.68 1.07
N ALA A 328 -0.46 7.90 -0.20
CA ALA A 328 -0.51 9.22 -0.78
C ALA A 328 -1.57 9.30 -1.88
N ALA A 329 -2.03 10.51 -2.18
CA ALA A 329 -2.93 10.78 -3.29
C ALA A 329 -2.65 12.17 -3.87
N LEU A 330 -2.63 12.28 -5.19
CA LEU A 330 -2.62 13.58 -5.85
C LEU A 330 -4.04 14.16 -5.82
N THR A 331 -4.18 15.34 -5.24
CA THR A 331 -5.43 16.09 -5.23
C THR A 331 -5.33 17.29 -6.18
N PRO A 332 -6.44 17.96 -6.52
CA PRO A 332 -6.39 19.21 -7.28
C PRO A 332 -5.57 20.33 -6.63
N GLN A 333 -5.25 20.22 -5.33
CA GLN A 333 -4.50 21.22 -4.57
C GLN A 333 -3.02 20.83 -4.40
N GLY A 334 -2.68 19.54 -4.52
CA GLY A 334 -1.32 19.04 -4.42
C GLY A 334 -1.26 17.60 -3.90
N LEU A 335 -0.08 17.17 -3.46
CA LEU A 335 0.14 15.82 -2.96
C LEU A 335 -0.30 15.70 -1.50
N ALA A 336 -1.33 14.92 -1.22
CA ALA A 336 -1.68 14.49 0.13
C ALA A 336 -0.89 13.23 0.50
N VAL A 337 -0.37 13.18 1.72
CA VAL A 337 0.32 12.01 2.30
C VAL A 337 -0.32 11.66 3.62
N VAL A 338 -0.38 10.36 3.93
CA VAL A 338 -0.95 9.83 5.18
C VAL A 338 -0.06 8.71 5.74
N GLY A 339 -0.14 8.53 7.04
CA GLY A 339 0.60 7.52 7.77
C GLY A 339 0.44 7.74 9.27
N TYR A 340 1.50 7.50 10.04
CA TYR A 340 1.46 7.74 11.48
C TYR A 340 2.78 8.33 12.02
N ASP A 341 2.69 9.03 13.15
CA ASP A 341 3.85 9.49 13.91
C ASP A 341 4.29 8.38 14.91
N PRO A 342 5.50 7.82 14.75
CA PRO A 342 6.00 6.73 15.58
C PRO A 342 6.61 7.18 16.93
N SER A 343 6.65 8.48 17.23
CA SER A 343 7.32 9.01 18.43
C SER A 343 6.54 8.80 19.73
N GLY A 344 5.24 8.50 19.63
CA GLY A 344 4.35 8.22 20.75
C GLY A 344 4.43 6.78 21.28
N THR A 345 3.69 6.52 22.36
CA THR A 345 3.48 5.14 22.86
C THR A 345 2.41 4.38 22.08
N GLN A 346 1.60 5.10 21.32
CA GLN A 346 0.60 4.60 20.37
C GLN A 346 0.80 5.33 19.05
N PRO A 347 0.40 4.75 17.91
CA PRO A 347 0.42 5.44 16.64
C PRO A 347 -0.53 6.63 16.66
N ASN A 348 0.01 7.84 16.39
CA ASN A 348 -0.81 9.02 16.16
C ASN A 348 -1.03 9.17 14.66
N PRO A 349 -2.28 9.41 14.19
CA PRO A 349 -2.52 9.58 12.77
C PRO A 349 -1.74 10.79 12.25
N TYR A 350 -1.05 10.60 11.14
CA TYR A 350 -0.30 11.63 10.45
C TYR A 350 -0.92 11.87 9.08
N GLY A 351 -1.09 13.15 8.72
CA GLY A 351 -1.50 13.52 7.38
C GLY A 351 -1.16 14.97 7.08
N GLU A 352 -0.50 15.18 5.94
CA GLU A 352 -0.19 16.51 5.42
C GLU A 352 -0.46 16.59 3.93
N ILE A 353 -0.60 17.80 3.41
CA ILE A 353 -0.74 18.07 1.98
C ILE A 353 0.23 19.14 1.52
N LEU A 354 0.98 18.86 0.46
CA LEU A 354 1.92 19.78 -0.16
C LEU A 354 1.18 20.69 -1.14
N GLN A 355 0.93 21.94 -0.74
CA GLN A 355 0.23 22.93 -1.56
C GLN A 355 1.07 24.18 -1.72
N GLY A 356 1.29 24.63 -2.97
CA GLY A 356 2.05 25.85 -3.23
C GLY A 356 3.49 25.84 -2.69
N GLY A 357 4.09 24.65 -2.55
CA GLY A 357 5.45 24.47 -2.02
C GLY A 357 5.53 24.49 -0.49
N THR A 358 4.42 24.37 0.23
CA THR A 358 4.41 24.21 1.69
C THR A 358 3.52 23.04 2.12
N TRP A 359 3.98 22.31 3.13
CA TRP A 359 3.19 21.27 3.78
C TRP A 359 2.21 21.90 4.76
N GLN A 360 0.99 21.36 4.77
CA GLN A 360 -0.08 21.77 5.66
C GLN A 360 -0.72 20.53 6.26
N SER A 361 -0.95 20.53 7.58
CA SER A 361 -1.66 19.44 8.25
C SER A 361 -3.04 19.21 7.65
N LEU A 362 -3.38 17.95 7.38
CA LEU A 362 -4.73 17.54 7.05
C LEU A 362 -5.65 17.52 8.28
N ASN A 363 -5.07 17.59 9.50
CA ASN A 363 -5.79 17.49 10.78
C ASN A 363 -6.69 16.25 10.83
N LEU A 364 -6.10 15.09 10.49
CA LEU A 364 -6.78 13.81 10.60
C LEU A 364 -7.28 13.59 12.03
N PRO A 365 -8.55 13.18 12.22
CA PRO A 365 -9.05 12.85 13.54
C PRO A 365 -8.34 11.62 14.09
N ASP A 366 -8.02 11.67 15.38
CA ASP A 366 -7.64 10.48 16.13
C ASP A 366 -8.91 9.80 16.63
N VAL A 367 -9.14 8.59 16.13
CA VAL A 367 -10.34 7.78 16.36
C VAL A 367 -9.95 6.55 17.18
N GLY A 368 -10.81 6.18 18.12
CA GLY A 368 -10.49 5.13 19.08
C GLY A 368 -9.62 5.64 20.22
N SER A 369 -9.12 4.71 21.04
CA SER A 369 -8.33 5.04 22.24
C SER A 369 -6.96 4.37 22.25
N GLY A 370 -6.69 3.47 21.29
CA GLY A 370 -5.44 2.73 21.14
C GLY A 370 -4.51 3.26 20.04
N GLY A 371 -4.95 4.26 19.26
CA GLY A 371 -4.22 4.85 18.15
C GLY A 371 -4.89 4.60 16.79
N THR A 372 -4.62 5.50 15.84
CA THR A 372 -5.20 5.47 14.49
C THR A 372 -4.08 5.31 13.46
N ASP A 373 -4.23 4.35 12.55
CA ASP A 373 -3.24 3.97 11.55
C ASP A 373 -3.80 4.13 10.12
N PRO A 374 -3.71 5.33 9.52
CA PRO A 374 -3.97 5.55 8.10
C PRO A 374 -3.03 4.73 7.22
N SER A 375 -3.58 3.91 6.33
CA SER A 375 -2.83 3.04 5.41
C SER A 375 -2.81 3.55 3.97
N ALA A 376 -3.88 4.22 3.54
CA ALA A 376 -4.04 4.66 2.16
C ALA A 376 -4.90 5.91 2.03
N ALA A 377 -4.73 6.63 0.92
CA ALA A 377 -5.52 7.81 0.58
C ALA A 377 -5.94 7.77 -0.90
N LEU A 378 -7.09 8.38 -1.21
CA LEU A 378 -7.61 8.50 -2.57
C LEU A 378 -8.30 9.85 -2.75
N SER A 379 -7.92 10.60 -3.79
CA SER A 379 -8.64 11.81 -4.18
C SER A 379 -9.86 11.45 -5.01
N THR A 380 -11.02 12.02 -4.67
CA THR A 380 -12.29 11.80 -5.35
C THR A 380 -12.95 13.14 -5.69
N CYS A 381 -14.00 13.15 -6.51
CA CYS A 381 -14.76 14.38 -6.75
C CYS A 381 -15.44 14.92 -5.47
N ASP A 382 -15.67 14.07 -4.47
CA ASP A 382 -16.30 14.43 -3.19
C ASP A 382 -15.27 14.79 -2.10
N GLY A 383 -13.97 14.84 -2.44
CA GLY A 383 -12.88 15.15 -1.52
C GLY A 383 -11.91 13.98 -1.32
N LEU A 384 -11.03 14.11 -0.33
CA LEU A 384 -10.03 13.11 0.01
C LEU A 384 -10.65 12.01 0.88
N VAL A 385 -10.44 10.75 0.51
CA VAL A 385 -10.77 9.58 1.32
C VAL A 385 -9.47 9.04 1.93
N VAL A 386 -9.49 8.74 3.22
CA VAL A 386 -8.39 8.08 3.93
C VAL A 386 -8.93 6.81 4.56
N VAL A 387 -8.24 5.70 4.38
CA VAL A 387 -8.60 4.41 4.96
C VAL A 387 -7.48 3.88 5.85
N GLY A 388 -7.81 2.93 6.73
CA GLY A 388 -6.86 2.37 7.67
C GLY A 388 -7.48 1.43 8.69
N GLY A 389 -6.82 1.35 9.83
CA GLY A 389 -7.33 0.72 11.04
C GLY A 389 -7.19 1.64 12.25
N TYR A 390 -7.84 1.29 13.35
CA TYR A 390 -7.57 1.87 14.66
C TYR A 390 -7.71 0.82 15.76
N ASP A 391 -6.98 1.03 16.85
CA ASP A 391 -6.98 0.16 18.03
C ASP A 391 -7.88 0.73 19.14
N VAL A 392 -8.38 -0.13 20.02
CA VAL A 392 -9.03 0.27 21.28
C VAL A 392 -8.09 -0.02 22.45
N ALA A 393 -7.88 0.96 23.34
CA ALA A 393 -6.96 0.82 24.45
C ALA A 393 -7.28 -0.41 25.32
N ASN A 394 -6.25 -1.20 25.62
CA ASN A 394 -6.32 -2.46 26.38
C ASN A 394 -7.02 -3.62 25.66
N ASP A 395 -7.30 -3.48 24.36
CA ASP A 395 -7.78 -4.53 23.47
C ASP A 395 -6.99 -4.51 22.15
N GLU A 396 -5.67 -4.71 22.25
CA GLU A 396 -4.73 -4.68 21.11
C GLU A 396 -4.92 -5.87 20.14
N GLN A 397 -5.90 -6.75 20.38
CA GLN A 397 -6.19 -7.90 19.52
C GLN A 397 -7.25 -7.57 18.46
N ASP A 398 -8.10 -6.56 18.71
CA ASP A 398 -9.17 -6.14 17.81
C ASP A 398 -8.84 -4.77 17.20
N THR A 399 -8.40 -4.77 15.94
CA THR A 399 -8.34 -3.57 15.08
C THR A 399 -9.70 -3.34 14.43
N PHE A 400 -10.09 -2.09 14.28
CA PHE A 400 -11.36 -1.68 13.67
C PHE A 400 -11.13 -0.89 12.38
N PRO A 401 -12.04 -1.00 11.40
CA PRO A 401 -11.86 -0.36 10.11
C PRO A 401 -12.00 1.16 10.24
N LEU A 402 -11.04 1.89 9.67
CA LEU A 402 -11.09 3.34 9.55
C LEU A 402 -11.45 3.72 8.11
N VAL A 403 -12.47 4.55 7.94
CA VAL A 403 -12.74 5.27 6.69
C VAL A 403 -13.10 6.72 7.01
N LEU A 404 -12.27 7.65 6.57
CA LEU A 404 -12.43 9.08 6.78
C LEU A 404 -12.70 9.77 5.43
N GLN A 405 -13.76 10.57 5.39
CA GLN A 405 -14.08 11.41 4.24
C GLN A 405 -13.83 12.88 4.59
N GLY A 406 -12.89 13.48 3.87
CA GLY A 406 -12.66 14.92 3.90
C GLY A 406 -13.85 15.64 3.27
N GLN A 407 -14.39 16.62 3.98
CA GLN A 407 -15.49 17.44 3.50
C GLN A 407 -14.99 18.47 2.50
N PRO A 408 -15.68 18.63 1.36
CA PRO A 408 -15.33 19.66 0.43
C PRO A 408 -15.84 21.04 0.83
N ILE A 409 -15.03 22.08 0.59
CA ILE A 409 -15.49 23.47 0.65
C ILE A 409 -15.90 23.96 -0.75
N LEU A 410 -17.09 24.58 -0.82
CA LEU A 410 -17.72 25.17 -2.01
C LEU A 410 -17.22 26.57 -2.33
#